data_AF-A0A543DXU0-F1
#
_entry.id   AF-A0A543DXU0-F1
#
_cell.length_a   1.000
_cell.length_b   1.000
_cell.length_c   1.000
_cell.angle_alpha   90.00
_cell.angle_beta   90.00
_cell.angle_gamma   90.00
#
_symmetry.space_group_name_H-M   'P 1'
#
loop_
_entity.id
_entity.type
_entity.pdbx_description
1 polymer ?
#
loop_
_entity_poly.entity_id
_entity_poly.type
_entity_poly.pdbx_seq_one_letter_code
_entity_poly.pdbx_strand_id
1 'polypeptide(L)'
;MTGSSGKLGRHVVRHLQEHGYRVVALAPGLTTDVFVIANADSVMSRPSVDLAAEVYPGVPVTRELGEHETMLSIDKARRVLGYEPRFSRRG
;
A
#
# COMPACT_ATOMS: atom_id res chain seq x y z
N MET A 1 1.88 -3.86 6.26
CA MET A 1 2.92 -2.89 5.88
C MET A 1 2.70 -2.48 4.44
N THR A 2 2.20 -1.26 4.22
CA THR A 2 2.41 -0.56 2.96
C THR A 2 3.92 -0.44 2.76
N GLY A 3 4.43 -0.57 1.53
CA GLY A 3 5.77 -0.06 1.28
C GLY A 3 5.83 1.37 1.81
N SER A 4 6.87 1.75 2.55
CA SER A 4 7.02 3.09 3.15
C SER A 4 6.94 4.22 2.11
N SER A 5 7.11 3.89 0.84
CA SER A 5 6.98 4.74 -0.35
C SER A 5 5.61 4.67 -1.06
N GLY A 6 4.67 3.83 -0.60
CA GLY A 6 3.34 3.68 -1.20
C GLY A 6 2.37 4.81 -0.84
N LYS A 7 1.12 4.72 -1.34
CA LYS A 7 0.08 5.77 -1.27
C LYS A 7 -0.09 6.47 0.08
N LEU A 8 -0.07 5.70 1.17
CA LEU A 8 -0.17 6.20 2.55
C LEU A 8 1.13 5.98 3.33
N GLY A 9 2.14 5.36 2.70
CA GLY A 9 3.31 4.78 3.35
C GLY A 9 4.07 5.78 4.23
N ARG A 10 4.36 6.98 3.70
CA ARG A 10 5.12 8.01 4.43
C ARG A 10 4.39 8.50 5.69
N HIS A 11 3.06 8.60 5.65
CA HIS A 11 2.27 9.06 6.79
C HIS A 11 2.10 7.95 7.82
N VAL A 12 1.89 6.71 7.39
CA VAL A 12 1.84 5.55 8.30
C VAL A 12 3.17 5.37 9.03
N VAL A 13 4.30 5.51 8.33
CA VAL A 13 5.64 5.46 8.95
C VAL A 13 5.78 6.56 10.00
N ARG A 14 5.42 7.80 9.68
CA ARG A 14 5.45 8.91 10.63
C ARG A 14 4.58 8.63 11.86
N HIS A 15 3.34 8.21 11.65
CA HIS A 15 2.40 7.92 12.74
C HIS A 15 2.93 6.83 13.68
N LEU A 16 3.48 5.75 13.14
CA LEU A 16 4.09 4.69 13.95
C LEU A 16 5.29 5.21 14.75
N GLN A 17 6.14 6.04 14.14
CA GLN A 17 7.27 6.66 14.86
C GLN A 17 6.81 7.59 15.98
N GLU A 18 5.79 8.42 15.73
CA GLU A 18 5.18 9.33 16.73
C GLU A 18 4.60 8.55 17.92
N HIS A 19 4.11 7.34 17.70
CA HIS A 19 3.57 6.46 18.75
C HIS A 19 4.63 5.53 19.37
N GLY A 20 5.91 5.81 19.15
CA GLY A 20 7.04 5.10 19.78
C GLY A 20 7.37 3.74 19.16
N TYR A 21 6.75 3.36 18.04
CA TYR A 21 7.11 2.14 17.34
C TYR A 21 8.42 2.33 16.58
N ARG A 22 9.33 1.37 16.73
CA ARG A 22 10.52 1.29 15.88
C ARG A 22 10.12 0.86 14.47
N VAL A 23 10.12 1.81 13.54
CA VAL A 23 9.86 1.52 12.12
C VAL A 23 11.17 1.21 11.40
N VAL A 24 11.25 0.02 10.81
CA VAL A 24 12.35 -0.36 9.92
C VAL A 24 11.84 -0.26 8.48
N ALA A 25 12.31 0.75 7.76
CA ALA A 25 12.11 0.82 6.31
C ALA A 25 13.20 0.00 5.62
N LEU A 26 12.80 -0.94 4.76
CA LEU A 26 13.74 -1.67 3.91
C LEU A 26 14.11 -0.73 2.74
N ALA A 27 15.29 -0.14 2.81
CA ALA A 27 15.75 0.87 1.86
C ALA A 27 16.24 0.23 0.53
N PRO A 28 16.20 0.98 -0.58
CA PRO A 28 16.98 0.64 -1.77
C PRO A 28 18.47 0.51 -1.40
N GLY A 29 19.15 -0.55 -1.83
CA GLY A 29 20.56 -0.81 -1.50
C GLY A 29 20.80 -2.02 -0.60
N LEU A 30 19.74 -2.66 -0.09
CA LEU A 30 19.83 -4.08 0.23
C LEU A 30 20.16 -4.83 -1.07
N THR A 31 21.07 -5.81 -1.03
CA THR A 31 21.34 -6.72 -2.16
C THR A 31 20.12 -7.55 -2.56
N THR A 32 19.06 -7.49 -1.76
CA THR A 32 17.82 -8.25 -1.92
C THR A 32 16.66 -7.31 -2.22
N ASP A 33 15.90 -7.63 -3.26
CA ASP A 33 14.64 -6.97 -3.54
C ASP A 33 13.51 -7.43 -2.62
N VAL A 34 12.72 -6.48 -2.12
CA VAL A 34 11.46 -6.75 -1.43
C VAL A 34 10.28 -6.37 -2.31
N PHE A 35 9.30 -7.27 -2.36
CA PHE A 35 8.08 -7.14 -3.16
C PHE A 35 6.85 -7.35 -2.27
N VAL A 36 5.79 -6.57 -2.53
CA VAL A 36 4.46 -6.90 -2.02
C VAL A 36 3.78 -7.79 -3.04
N ILE A 37 3.44 -9.01 -2.63
CA ILE A 37 2.62 -9.95 -3.39
C ILE A 37 1.22 -9.93 -2.76
N ALA A 38 0.31 -9.24 -3.43
CA ALA A 38 -1.07 -9.06 -2.99
C ALA A 38 -1.97 -8.91 -4.21
N ASN A 39 -3.28 -8.91 -3.98
CA ASN A 39 -4.24 -8.60 -5.03
C ASN A 39 -4.31 -7.08 -5.30
N ALA A 40 -4.69 -6.68 -6.52
CA ALA A 40 -4.81 -5.28 -6.91
C ALA A 40 -6.07 -4.61 -6.36
N ASP A 41 -7.11 -5.39 -6.05
CA ASP A 41 -8.32 -4.92 -5.37
C ASP A 41 -8.33 -5.24 -3.86
N SER A 42 -9.02 -4.37 -3.13
CA SER A 42 -9.33 -4.52 -1.71
C SER A 42 -10.47 -5.51 -1.51
N VAL A 43 -10.42 -6.28 -0.42
CA VAL A 43 -11.52 -7.15 0.01
C VAL A 43 -12.67 -6.38 0.69
N MET A 44 -12.62 -5.05 0.75
CA MET A 44 -13.68 -4.25 1.34
C MET A 44 -14.86 -4.08 0.37
N SER A 45 -16.09 -4.14 0.91
CA SER A 45 -17.31 -3.86 0.13
C SER A 45 -17.50 -2.36 -0.14
N ARG A 46 -16.93 -1.50 0.70
CA ARG A 46 -16.98 -0.04 0.54
C ARG A 46 -15.87 0.46 -0.38
N PRO A 47 -16.05 1.61 -1.05
CA PRO A 47 -14.99 2.26 -1.80
C PRO A 47 -13.77 2.58 -0.93
N SER A 48 -12.57 2.44 -1.48
CA SER A 48 -11.31 2.64 -0.75
C SER A 48 -11.05 4.11 -0.42
N VAL A 49 -11.57 5.03 -1.24
CA VAL A 49 -11.50 6.48 -0.98
C VAL A 49 -12.31 6.86 0.26
N ASP A 50 -13.54 6.36 0.38
CA ASP A 50 -14.42 6.64 1.53
C ASP A 50 -13.84 6.05 2.81
N LEU A 51 -13.34 4.82 2.73
CA LEU A 51 -12.72 4.15 3.86
C LEU A 51 -11.44 4.87 4.31
N ALA A 52 -10.61 5.34 3.37
CA ALA A 52 -9.42 6.09 3.68
C ALA A 52 -9.76 7.44 4.34
N ALA A 53 -10.77 8.15 3.84
CA ALA A 53 -11.22 9.41 4.43
C ALA A 53 -11.81 9.23 5.84
N GLU A 54 -12.52 8.13 6.09
CA GLU A 54 -13.09 7.84 7.41
C GLU A 54 -12.02 7.45 8.44
N VAL A 55 -11.16 6.49 8.08
CA VAL A 55 -10.20 5.90 9.02
C VAL A 55 -8.92 6.75 9.15
N TYR A 56 -8.55 7.46 8.09
CA TYR A 56 -7.34 8.27 8.00
C TYR A 56 -7.60 9.69 7.45
N PRO A 57 -8.51 10.48 8.06
CA PRO A 57 -8.98 11.75 7.52
C PRO A 57 -7.88 12.80 7.27
N GLY A 58 -6.77 12.71 8.01
CA GLY A 58 -5.63 13.63 7.89
C GLY A 58 -4.52 13.16 6.93
N VAL A 59 -4.68 11.99 6.29
CA VAL A 59 -3.64 11.44 5.42
C VAL A 59 -3.92 11.79 3.96
N PRO A 60 -3.10 12.61 3.30
CA PRO A 60 -3.29 12.94 1.90
C PRO A 60 -3.08 11.71 1.03
N VAL A 61 -4.02 11.49 0.11
CA VAL A 61 -3.92 10.47 -0.93
C VAL A 61 -2.96 10.98 -2.01
N THR A 62 -1.78 10.38 -2.13
CA THR A 62 -0.71 10.90 -3.01
C THR A 62 -0.88 10.56 -4.49
N ARG A 63 -1.82 9.67 -4.82
CA ARG A 63 -2.25 9.33 -6.19
C ARG A 63 -3.69 8.87 -6.14
N GLU A 64 -4.45 9.11 -7.20
CA GLU A 64 -5.85 8.67 -7.30
C GLU A 64 -5.97 7.18 -6.94
N LEU A 65 -6.99 6.88 -6.13
CA LEU A 65 -7.36 5.54 -5.71
C LEU A 65 -8.51 5.08 -6.60
N GLY A 66 -8.33 3.96 -7.30
CA GLY A 66 -9.47 3.30 -7.93
C GLY A 66 -10.52 2.91 -6.89
N GLU A 67 -11.78 2.77 -7.32
CA GLU A 67 -12.95 2.62 -6.43
C GLU A 67 -12.73 1.60 -5.30
N HIS A 68 -12.16 0.42 -5.60
CA HIS A 68 -11.65 -0.45 -4.53
C HIS A 68 -10.24 -0.95 -4.78
N GLU A 69 -9.36 -0.07 -5.24
CA GLU A 69 -7.94 -0.38 -5.37
C GLU A 69 -7.32 -0.61 -3.98
N THR A 70 -6.46 -1.62 -3.85
CA THR A 70 -5.69 -1.81 -2.62
C THR A 70 -4.79 -0.60 -2.31
N MET A 71 -4.55 -0.36 -1.02
CA MET A 71 -3.58 0.62 -0.56
C MET A 71 -2.15 0.05 -0.51
N LEU A 72 -1.98 -1.24 -0.80
CA LEU A 72 -0.70 -1.93 -0.94
C LEU A 72 -0.21 -1.86 -2.40
N SER A 73 0.88 -1.14 -2.69
CA SER A 73 1.41 -1.09 -4.06
C SER A 73 2.09 -2.42 -4.42
N ILE A 74 1.62 -3.04 -5.50
CA ILE A 74 2.25 -4.21 -6.16
C ILE A 74 3.05 -3.79 -7.42
N ASP A 75 3.18 -2.49 -7.68
CA ASP A 75 3.73 -1.95 -8.93
C ASP A 75 5.18 -2.40 -9.19
N LYS A 76 5.96 -2.57 -8.11
CA LYS A 76 7.32 -3.11 -8.20
C LYS A 76 7.32 -4.59 -8.59
N ALA A 77 6.40 -5.39 -8.04
CA ALA A 77 6.31 -6.82 -8.36
C ALA A 77 5.90 -7.04 -9.82
N ARG A 78 4.92 -6.26 -10.31
CA ARG A 78 4.55 -6.24 -11.74
C ARG A 78 5.75 -5.92 -12.63
N ARG A 79 6.46 -4.83 -12.33
CA ARG A 79 7.56 -4.34 -13.17
C ARG A 79 8.78 -5.27 -13.19
N VAL A 80 9.17 -5.83 -12.04
CA VAL A 80 10.44 -6.57 -11.90
C VAL A 80 10.25 -8.07 -12.07
N LEU A 81 9.13 -8.61 -11.56
CA LEU A 81 8.86 -10.06 -11.58
C LEU A 81 7.85 -10.47 -12.66
N GLY A 82 7.22 -9.52 -13.36
CA GLY A 82 6.08 -9.82 -14.24
C GLY A 82 4.87 -10.35 -13.47
N TYR A 83 4.79 -10.08 -12.16
CA TYR A 83 3.72 -10.59 -11.31
C TYR A 83 2.37 -10.00 -11.70
N GLU A 84 1.39 -10.85 -11.99
CA GLU A 84 0.00 -10.46 -12.15
C GLU A 84 -0.90 -11.33 -11.26
N PRO A 85 -1.71 -10.74 -10.35
CA PRO A 85 -2.66 -11.49 -9.55
C PRO A 85 -3.64 -12.26 -10.45
N ARG A 86 -3.79 -13.56 -10.21
CA ARG A 86 -4.69 -14.42 -11.01
C ARG A 86 -6.11 -14.52 -10.46
N PHE A 87 -6.32 -14.07 -9.23
CA PHE A 87 -7.59 -14.18 -8.54
C PHE A 87 -7.98 -12.80 -8.03
N SER A 88 -9.06 -12.26 -8.58
CA SER A 88 -9.73 -11.07 -8.05
C SER A 88 -10.99 -11.48 -7.32
N ARG A 89 -11.37 -10.73 -6.28
CA ARG A 89 -12.72 -10.88 -5.68
C ARG A 89 -13.80 -10.45 -6.68
N ARG A 90 -13.45 -9.70 -7.71
CA ARG A 90 -14.39 -9.08 -8.64
C ARG A 90 -14.61 -9.83 -9.96
N GLY A 91 -14.03 -11.02 -10.12
CA GLY A 91 -14.17 -11.88 -11.31
C GLY A 91 -12.85 -12.13 -11.99
#